data_AF-E4Y7P1-F1
#
_entry.id   AF-E4Y7P1-F1
#
_cell.length_a   1.000
_cell.length_b   1.000
_cell.length_c   1.000
_cell.angle_alpha   90.00
_cell.angle_beta   90.00
_cell.angle_gamma   90.00
#
_symmetry.space_group_name_H-M   'P 1'
#
loop_
_entity.id
_entity.type
_entity.pdbx_description
1 polymer ?
#
loop_
_entity_poly.entity_id
_entity_poly.type
_entity_poly.pdbx_seq_one_letter_code
_entity_poly.pdbx_strand_id
1 'polypeptide(L)' 'MRPILIGTILQLVAPSDQEGSDCTSLGFDQQVLECNTCKELSDFGLESIKKECLSCCKKSDEQIVTYKSAKFEVCS' A
#
# COMPACT_ATOMS: atom_id res chain seq x y z
N MET A 1 -31.41 -29.02 27.81
CA MET A 1 -31.20 -29.08 26.34
C MET A 1 -31.43 -27.67 25.81
N ARG A 2 -30.36 -26.88 25.63
CA ARG A 2 -30.41 -25.49 25.14
C ARG A 2 -29.74 -25.47 23.77
N PRO A 3 -30.42 -25.14 22.66
CA PRO A 3 -29.78 -25.07 21.36
C PRO A 3 -28.93 -23.80 21.29
N ILE A 4 -27.62 -23.97 21.13
CA ILE A 4 -26.68 -22.88 20.89
C ILE A 4 -26.84 -22.50 19.41
N LEU A 5 -27.58 -21.41 19.16
CA LEU A 5 -27.60 -20.74 17.87
C LEU A 5 -26.23 -20.09 17.66
N ILE A 6 -25.33 -20.82 17.02
CA ILE A 6 -24.07 -20.28 16.50
C ILE A 6 -24.46 -19.45 15.27
N GLY A 7 -24.82 -18.19 15.53
CA GLY A 7 -25.03 -17.19 14.50
C GLY A 7 -23.71 -16.88 13.82
N THR A 8 -23.55 -17.37 12.60
CA THR A 8 -22.42 -17.09 11.72
C THR A 8 -22.36 -15.59 11.46
N ILE A 9 -21.34 -14.92 12.00
CA ILE A 9 -21.01 -13.55 11.62
C ILE A 9 -20.35 -13.64 10.25
N LEU A 10 -21.14 -13.49 9.19
CA LEU A 10 -20.62 -13.33 7.84
C LEU A 10 -20.03 -11.91 7.76
N GLN A 11 -18.70 -11.78 7.86
CA GLN A 11 -18.04 -10.51 7.64
C GLN A 11 -18.23 -10.11 6.16
N LEU A 12 -18.83 -8.95 5.95
CA LEU A 12 -19.00 -8.32 4.65
C LEU A 12 -17.61 -7.86 4.17
N VAL A 13 -16.94 -8.66 3.34
CA VAL A 13 -15.76 -8.18 2.61
C VAL A 13 -16.26 -7.30 1.47
N ALA A 14 -15.91 -6.01 1.50
CA ALA A 14 -16.22 -5.10 0.40
C ALA A 14 -15.36 -5.50 -0.82
N PRO A 15 -15.92 -5.58 -2.04
CA PRO A 15 -15.12 -5.77 -3.23
C PRO A 15 -14.27 -4.51 -3.42
N SER A 16 -12.95 -4.66 -3.27
CA SER A 16 -12.01 -3.64 -3.76
C SER A 16 -12.03 -3.76 -5.28
N ASP A 17 -12.30 -2.65 -5.96
CA ASP A 17 -12.36 -2.57 -7.43
C ASP A 17 -11.06 -3.14 -8.03
N GLN A 18 -11.13 -4.39 -8.49
CA GLN A 18 -9.96 -5.18 -8.87
C GLN A 18 -10.03 -5.47 -10.37
N GLU A 19 -9.74 -4.44 -11.17
CA GLU A 19 -9.31 -4.60 -12.57
C GLU A 19 -7.76 -4.72 -12.64
N GLY A 20 -7.17 -5.51 -11.72
CA GLY A 20 -5.72 -5.68 -11.55
C GLY A 20 -5.39 -6.88 -10.67
N SER A 21 -4.17 -7.40 -10.70
CA SER A 21 -3.73 -8.58 -9.94
C SER A 21 -4.04 -8.52 -8.42
N ASP A 22 -4.26 -9.68 -7.77
CA ASP A 22 -4.43 -9.74 -6.31
C ASP A 22 -3.10 -9.41 -5.62
N CYS A 23 -3.00 -8.18 -5.13
CA CYS A 23 -1.81 -7.63 -4.51
C CYS A 23 -1.40 -8.39 -3.25
N THR A 24 -2.36 -8.95 -2.51
CA THR A 24 -2.09 -9.74 -1.31
C THR A 24 -1.35 -11.03 -1.67
N SER A 25 -1.78 -11.70 -2.74
CA SER A 25 -1.13 -12.90 -3.27
C SER A 25 0.28 -12.64 -3.82
N LEU A 26 0.58 -11.40 -4.21
CA LEU A 26 1.91 -10.95 -4.62
C LEU A 26 2.79 -10.49 -3.44
N GLY A 27 2.25 -10.44 -2.23
CA GLY A 27 2.95 -10.00 -1.02
C GLY A 27 2.94 -8.48 -0.79
N PHE A 28 2.09 -7.74 -1.51
CA PHE A 28 1.95 -6.29 -1.36
C PHE A 28 0.73 -5.93 -0.50
N ASP A 29 0.94 -5.02 0.45
CA ASP A 29 -0.15 -4.40 1.19
C ASP A 29 -0.58 -3.08 0.53
N GLN A 30 -1.63 -3.15 -0.27
CA GLN A 30 -2.19 -1.99 -0.98
C GLN A 30 -2.67 -0.88 -0.04
N GLN A 31 -2.94 -1.16 1.25
CA GLN A 31 -3.37 -0.12 2.19
C GLN A 31 -2.28 0.93 2.44
N VAL A 32 -1.01 0.51 2.42
CA VAL A 32 0.15 1.33 2.81
C VAL A 32 1.21 1.48 1.70
N LEU A 33 1.06 0.77 0.57
CA LEU A 33 2.03 0.80 -0.51
C LEU A 33 1.88 2.06 -1.39
N GLU A 34 2.79 3.01 -1.24
CA GLU A 34 2.89 4.22 -2.07
C GLU A 34 3.73 3.97 -3.33
N CYS A 35 3.31 4.51 -4.48
CA CYS A 35 4.02 4.27 -5.75
C CYS A 35 5.45 4.83 -5.79
N ASN A 36 5.82 5.75 -4.89
CA ASN A 36 7.20 6.22 -4.80
C ASN A 36 8.15 5.11 -4.33
N THR A 37 7.71 4.25 -3.39
CA THR A 37 8.48 3.09 -2.92
C THR A 37 8.80 2.14 -4.08
N CYS A 38 7.88 1.95 -5.03
CA CYS A 38 8.14 1.11 -6.20
C CYS A 38 9.23 1.68 -7.13
N LYS A 39 9.47 2.99 -7.12
CA LYS A 39 10.53 3.62 -7.93
C LYS A 39 11.92 3.36 -7.36
N GLU A 40 12.03 3.28 -6.03
CA GLU A 40 13.29 3.05 -5.30
C GLU A 40 13.76 1.60 -5.40
N LEU A 41 12.90 0.65 -5.77
CA LEU A 41 13.25 -0.78 -5.91
C LEU A 41 14.46 -1.02 -6.83
N SER A 42 14.62 -0.20 -7.86
CA SER A 42 15.76 -0.25 -8.78
C SER A 42 17.11 -0.06 -8.07
N ASP A 43 17.14 0.79 -7.04
CA ASP A 43 18.35 1.15 -6.30
C ASP A 43 18.82 0.00 -5.40
N PHE A 44 17.90 -0.93 -5.08
CA PHE A 44 18.16 -2.12 -4.27
C PHE A 44 18.28 -3.41 -5.11
N GLY A 45 18.28 -3.31 -6.44
CA GLY A 45 18.35 -4.47 -7.33
C GLY A 45 17.07 -5.31 -7.34
N LEU A 46 15.93 -4.74 -6.95
CA LEU A 46 14.62 -5.40 -6.89
C LEU A 46 13.77 -5.12 -8.14
N GLU A 47 14.41 -4.92 -9.30
CA GLU A 47 13.70 -4.56 -10.53
C GLU A 47 12.68 -5.60 -10.98
N SER A 48 12.93 -6.87 -10.69
CA SER A 48 12.07 -7.98 -11.10
C SER A 48 10.64 -7.90 -10.54
N ILE A 49 10.43 -7.17 -9.44
CA ILE A 49 9.11 -7.01 -8.79
C ILE A 49 8.50 -5.62 -9.00
N LYS A 50 9.19 -4.73 -9.71
CA LYS A 50 8.77 -3.34 -9.87
C LYS A 50 7.45 -3.22 -10.60
N LYS A 51 7.23 -4.05 -11.61
CA LYS A 51 6.01 -4.03 -12.43
C LYS A 51 4.79 -4.38 -11.59
N GLU A 52 4.89 -5.43 -10.78
CA GLU A 52 3.87 -5.92 -9.86
C GLU A 52 3.63 -4.91 -8.72
N CYS A 53 4.70 -4.31 -8.20
CA CYS A 53 4.59 -3.22 -7.22
C CYS A 53 3.78 -2.04 -7.80
N LEU A 54 4.09 -1.62 -9.03
CA LEU A 54 3.41 -0.52 -9.71
C LEU A 54 1.94 -0.81 -10.03
N SER A 55 1.55 -2.08 -10.18
CA SER A 55 0.13 -2.44 -10.32
C SER A 55 -0.64 -2.43 -9.00
N CYS A 56 0.07 -2.43 -7.87
CA CYS A 56 -0.51 -2.56 -6.53
C CYS A 56 -0.43 -1.30 -5.67
N CYS A 57 0.36 -0.32 -6.08
CA CYS A 57 0.58 0.88 -5.30
C CYS A 57 -0.53 1.92 -5.46
N LYS A 58 -0.72 2.74 -4.43
CA LYS A 58 -1.51 3.96 -4.50
C LYS A 58 -0.66 5.06 -5.10
N LYS A 59 -1.21 5.75 -6.11
CA LYS A 59 -0.60 6.98 -6.60
C LYS A 59 -0.69 8.00 -5.49
N SER A 60 0.47 8.43 -5.00
CA SER A 60 0.51 9.51 -4.04
C SER A 60 0.02 10.78 -4.74
N ASP A 61 -1.07 11.37 -4.22
CA ASP A 61 -1.50 12.75 -4.54
C ASP A 61 -0.57 13.76 -3.86
N GLU A 62 0.74 13.51 -3.93
CA GLU A 62 1.74 14.43 -3.43
C GLU A 62 1.73 15.65 -4.35
N GLN A 63 0.95 16.65 -3.96
CA GLN A 63 1.24 18.02 -4.33
C GLN A 63 2.69 18.25 -3.92
N ILE A 64 3.60 18.34 -4.89
CA ILE A 64 5.01 18.63 -4.63
C ILE A 64 5.06 20.01 -3.98
N VAL A 65 5.09 20.06 -2.65
CA VAL A 65 5.23 21.31 -1.90
C VAL A 65 6.69 21.71 -2.00
N THR A 66 6.97 22.65 -2.89
CA THR A 66 8.32 23.22 -3.02
C THR A 66 8.55 24.25 -1.93
N TYR A 67 9.44 23.94 -0.99
CA TYR A 67 9.88 24.89 0.04
C TYR A 67 11.06 25.71 -0.47
N LYS A 68 11.06 27.03 -0.20
CA LYS A 68 12.11 27.95 -0.66
C LYS A 68 13.47 27.72 0.01
N SER A 69 13.47 27.25 1.25
CA SER A 69 14.67 26.95 2.02
C SER A 69 14.36 26.00 3.17
N ALA A 70 15.39 25.29 3.65
CA ALA A 70 15.35 24.49 4.87
C ALA A 70 16.48 24.96 5.81
N LYS A 71 16.23 24.99 7.13
CA LYS A 71 17.21 25.36 8.15
C LYS A 71 17.37 24.18 9.12
N PHE A 72 18.60 23.73 9.31
CA PHE A 72 18.94 22.78 10.37
C PHE A 72 19.37 23.57 11.61
N GLU A 73 18.83 23.22 12.77
CA GLU A 73 19.25 23.76 14.06
C GLU A 73 19.67 22.62 14.99
N VAL A 74 20.68 22.89 15.81
CA VAL A 74 21.13 21.98 16.87
C VAL A 74 20.56 22.51 18.17
N CYS A 75 19.63 21.78 18.78
CA CYS A 75 19.13 22.09 20.10
C CYS A 75 20.19 21.72 21.16
N SER A 76 20.44 22.61 22.12
CA SER A 76 21.33 22.39 23.28
C SER A 76 20.52 22.13 24.54
#